data_AF-A0A959UM72-F1
#
_entry.id   AF-A0A959UM72-F1
#
_cell.length_a   1.000
_cell.length_b   1.000
_cell.length_c   1.000
_cell.angle_alpha   90.00
_cell.angle_beta   90.00
_cell.angle_gamma   90.00
#
_symmetry.space_group_name_H-M   'P 1'
#
loop_
_entity.id
_entity.type
_entity.pdbx_description
1 polymer ?
#
loop_
_entity_poly.entity_id
_entity_poly.type
_entity_poly.pdbx_seq_one_letter_code
_entity_poly.pdbx_strand_id
1 'polypeptide(L)'
;MKKNQMTNNNSKTPIFQRVMDIGSNKEFSITEIRYLQVTNIASILGIIFMAQWMIIAIYLTDSPVIYGSNGLMGLMFFLVLIFNWKGWRILASTWLIISSYIGVLSFLYFLGYASGVAAICFLIIIMPYMTFPRKARKAAHGFSLLACLTLIVTVVFQSKINAHYDVMDPYLLQVVNMSITGFICLTLVWSLSVLIDRSEESLMAEQKKSDDLLHNILPENVAKDLKETGRTIPKKHRNVTILFTDFKGFTELVASISEITLVNELNDIFGRFDEIVEEAGVEKIETIGDAYLAACGLEEEIAEHAISCITAAQQMLSYLEERNRKHEIKWRMRVGIHSGPIVTGV
;
A
#
# COMPACT_ATOMS: atom_id res chain seq x y z
N MET A 1 22.97 20.13 -3.44
CA MET A 1 23.63 18.82 -3.27
C MET A 1 22.99 18.05 -2.12
N LYS A 2 21.94 17.25 -2.39
CA LYS A 2 21.43 16.20 -1.48
C LYS A 2 20.77 15.14 -2.36
N LYS A 3 21.62 14.37 -3.03
CA LYS A 3 21.26 13.16 -3.78
C LYS A 3 22.09 12.05 -3.13
N ASN A 4 21.46 10.93 -2.80
CA ASN A 4 22.02 9.70 -2.23
C ASN A 4 22.00 9.59 -0.69
N GLN A 5 20.82 9.28 -0.15
CA GLN A 5 20.69 8.42 1.03
C GLN A 5 19.41 7.59 0.89
N MET A 6 19.39 6.65 -0.06
CA MET A 6 18.36 5.61 -0.10
C MET A 6 18.84 4.41 -0.94
N THR A 7 20.04 3.92 -0.64
CA THR A 7 20.59 2.68 -1.21
C THR A 7 21.23 1.83 -0.11
N ASN A 8 20.43 1.31 0.82
CA ASN A 8 20.71 0.01 1.45
C ASN A 8 19.55 -0.41 2.35
N ASN A 9 18.58 -1.16 1.82
CA ASN A 9 17.67 -1.94 2.67
C ASN A 9 17.63 -3.42 2.28
N ASN A 10 18.50 -3.85 1.36
CA ASN A 10 18.57 -5.25 0.94
C ASN A 10 19.28 -6.13 1.98
N SER A 11 20.00 -5.60 2.97
CA SER A 11 20.80 -6.41 3.91
C SER A 11 20.02 -7.01 5.09
N LYS A 12 18.74 -6.65 5.30
CA LYS A 12 17.92 -7.14 6.45
C LYS A 12 16.70 -7.98 6.07
N THR A 13 16.39 -8.14 4.79
CA THR A 13 15.29 -9.03 4.38
C THR A 13 15.72 -10.49 4.62
N PRO A 14 14.97 -11.28 5.43
CA PRO A 14 15.29 -12.68 5.64
C PRO A 14 15.34 -13.41 4.29
N ILE A 15 16.19 -14.43 4.18
CA ILE A 15 16.41 -15.19 2.92
C ILE A 15 15.08 -15.66 2.33
N PHE A 16 14.15 -16.08 3.18
CA PHE A 16 12.79 -16.48 2.80
C PHE A 16 12.03 -15.37 2.06
N GLN A 17 12.09 -14.13 2.53
CA GLN A 17 11.44 -12.99 1.88
C GLN A 17 12.06 -12.69 0.51
N ARG A 18 13.38 -12.79 0.37
CA ARG A 18 14.05 -12.62 -0.93
C ARG A 18 13.62 -13.65 -1.96
N VAL A 19 13.40 -14.90 -1.54
CA VAL A 19 12.94 -15.96 -2.44
C VAL A 19 11.48 -15.77 -2.84
N MET A 20 10.62 -15.32 -1.94
CA MET A 20 9.23 -14.96 -2.28
C MET A 20 9.15 -13.79 -3.24
N ASP A 21 10.08 -12.84 -3.13
CA ASP A 21 10.11 -11.60 -3.93
C ASP A 21 10.86 -11.74 -5.27
N ILE A 22 11.21 -12.96 -5.69
CA ILE A 22 11.85 -13.22 -6.99
C ILE A 22 10.95 -12.71 -8.14
N GLY A 23 11.46 -11.76 -8.92
CA GLY A 23 10.72 -11.13 -10.02
C GLY A 23 9.82 -9.96 -9.61
N SER A 24 9.90 -9.51 -8.34
CA SER A 24 9.25 -8.27 -7.91
C SER A 24 9.97 -7.04 -8.47
N ASN A 25 9.21 -5.99 -8.74
CA ASN A 25 9.65 -4.66 -9.17
C ASN A 25 8.88 -3.64 -8.33
N LYS A 26 9.53 -2.51 -8.02
CA LYS A 26 8.97 -1.44 -7.19
C LYS A 26 7.78 -0.72 -7.82
N GLU A 27 7.62 -0.82 -9.13
CA GLU A 27 6.50 -0.21 -9.87
C GLU A 27 5.22 -1.04 -9.83
N PHE A 28 5.27 -2.26 -9.28
CA PHE A 28 4.09 -3.13 -9.27
C PHE A 28 3.11 -2.75 -8.17
N SER A 29 1.83 -2.91 -8.50
CA SER A 29 0.78 -2.77 -7.49
C SER A 29 0.93 -3.84 -6.40
N ILE A 30 0.50 -3.51 -5.18
CA ILE A 30 0.50 -4.44 -4.03
C ILE A 30 -0.19 -5.77 -4.39
N THR A 31 -1.28 -5.69 -5.16
CA THR A 31 -2.03 -6.87 -5.62
C THR A 31 -1.20 -7.75 -6.57
N GLU A 32 -0.40 -7.17 -7.46
CA GLU A 32 0.46 -7.92 -8.39
C GLU A 32 1.64 -8.59 -7.68
N ILE A 33 2.22 -7.92 -6.67
CA ILE A 33 3.26 -8.50 -5.81
C ILE A 33 2.70 -9.72 -5.08
N ARG A 34 1.47 -9.63 -4.55
CA ARG A 34 0.81 -10.77 -3.88
C ARG A 34 0.66 -11.99 -4.80
N TYR A 35 0.17 -11.81 -6.03
CA TYR A 35 0.05 -12.94 -6.98
C TYR A 35 1.40 -13.59 -7.30
N LEU A 36 2.44 -12.78 -7.44
CA LEU A 36 3.80 -13.25 -7.66
C LEU A 36 4.32 -14.05 -6.46
N GLN A 37 4.18 -13.52 -5.25
CA GLN A 37 4.62 -14.17 -4.02
C GLN A 37 3.92 -15.51 -3.82
N VAL A 38 2.59 -15.57 -3.99
CA VAL A 38 1.83 -16.83 -3.87
C VAL A 38 2.27 -17.85 -4.93
N THR A 39 2.53 -17.42 -6.16
CA THR A 39 3.03 -18.29 -7.24
C THR A 39 4.42 -18.85 -6.90
N ASN A 40 5.32 -18.02 -6.36
CA ASN A 40 6.65 -18.45 -5.92
C ASN A 40 6.57 -19.42 -4.73
N ILE A 41 5.76 -19.12 -3.72
CA ILE A 41 5.55 -19.99 -2.55
C ILE A 41 5.02 -21.36 -2.99
N ALA A 42 4.00 -21.39 -3.84
CA ALA A 42 3.45 -22.64 -4.33
C ALA A 42 4.43 -23.44 -5.20
N SER A 43 5.25 -22.78 -6.01
CA SER A 43 6.34 -23.42 -6.74
C SER A 43 7.36 -24.07 -5.80
N ILE A 44 7.79 -23.36 -4.75
CA ILE A 44 8.75 -23.87 -3.77
C ILE A 44 8.17 -25.06 -3.00
N LEU A 45 6.91 -24.96 -2.56
CA LEU A 45 6.21 -26.08 -1.92
C LEU A 45 6.11 -27.28 -2.87
N GLY A 46 5.86 -27.05 -4.17
CA GLY A 46 5.90 -28.10 -5.19
C GLY A 46 7.28 -28.76 -5.34
N ILE A 47 8.36 -27.98 -5.34
CA ILE A 47 9.74 -28.52 -5.38
C ILE A 47 10.02 -29.38 -4.15
N ILE A 48 9.69 -28.88 -2.96
CA ILE A 48 9.89 -29.60 -1.69
C ILE A 48 9.06 -30.89 -1.69
N PHE A 49 7.80 -30.82 -2.11
CA PHE A 49 6.91 -31.96 -2.24
C PHE A 49 7.50 -33.04 -3.16
N MET A 50 7.96 -32.66 -4.35
CA MET A 50 8.55 -33.61 -5.31
C MET A 50 9.87 -34.20 -4.81
N ALA A 51 10.70 -33.42 -4.10
CA ALA A 51 11.93 -33.92 -3.48
C ALA A 51 11.64 -34.91 -2.34
N GLN A 52 10.66 -34.61 -1.48
CA GLN A 52 10.20 -35.54 -0.45
C GLN A 52 9.66 -36.82 -1.07
N TRP A 53 8.84 -36.72 -2.11
CA TRP A 53 8.30 -37.89 -2.82
C TRP A 53 9.37 -38.70 -3.53
N MET A 54 10.41 -38.05 -4.07
CA MET A 54 11.56 -38.75 -4.65
C MET A 54 12.28 -39.61 -3.60
N ILE A 55 12.44 -39.10 -2.37
CA ILE A 55 13.04 -39.87 -1.25
C ILE A 55 12.11 -41.00 -0.82
N ILE A 56 10.82 -40.71 -0.61
CA ILE A 56 9.79 -41.70 -0.24
C ILE A 56 9.73 -42.84 -1.26
N ALA A 57 9.77 -42.52 -2.55
CA ALA A 57 9.75 -43.49 -3.63
C ALA A 57 10.96 -44.45 -3.59
N ILE A 58 12.15 -44.00 -3.18
CA ILE A 58 13.32 -44.88 -3.03
C ILE A 58 13.09 -45.98 -1.99
N TYR A 59 12.33 -45.68 -0.93
CA TYR A 59 12.08 -46.63 0.16
C TYR A 59 10.82 -47.49 -0.04
N LEU A 60 9.81 -46.95 -0.73
CA LEU A 60 8.49 -47.58 -0.85
C LEU A 60 8.22 -48.24 -2.20
N THR A 61 9.03 -47.95 -3.22
CA THR A 61 8.84 -48.47 -4.57
C THR A 61 10.17 -48.90 -5.21
N ASP A 62 10.22 -50.12 -5.74
CA ASP A 62 11.42 -50.65 -6.42
C ASP A 62 11.58 -50.15 -7.87
N SER A 63 10.71 -49.25 -8.33
CA SER A 63 10.68 -48.79 -9.72
C SER A 63 11.48 -47.50 -9.93
N PRO A 64 12.56 -47.53 -10.73
CA PRO A 64 13.39 -46.36 -10.99
C PRO A 64 12.68 -45.24 -11.75
N VAL A 65 11.59 -45.58 -12.43
CA VAL A 65 10.76 -44.64 -13.17
C VAL A 65 10.09 -43.64 -12.22
N ILE A 66 9.69 -44.07 -11.02
CA ILE A 66 8.92 -43.23 -10.09
C ILE A 66 9.80 -42.10 -9.52
N TYR A 67 10.96 -42.41 -8.95
CA TYR A 67 11.83 -41.37 -8.40
C TYR A 67 12.40 -40.46 -9.51
N GLY A 68 12.70 -41.01 -10.70
CA GLY A 68 13.15 -40.22 -11.86
C GLY A 68 12.08 -39.22 -12.34
N SER A 69 10.82 -39.66 -12.40
CA SER A 69 9.69 -38.79 -12.77
C SER A 69 9.45 -37.67 -11.76
N ASN A 70 9.60 -37.94 -10.46
CA ASN A 70 9.48 -36.93 -9.40
C ASN A 70 10.59 -35.87 -9.49
N GLY A 71 11.82 -36.29 -9.79
CA GLY A 71 12.93 -35.35 -10.04
C GLY A 71 12.65 -34.42 -11.23
N LEU A 72 12.15 -34.97 -12.35
CA LEU A 72 11.75 -34.16 -13.51
C LEU A 72 10.61 -33.19 -13.16
N MET A 73 9.62 -33.65 -12.40
CA MET A 73 8.51 -32.82 -11.94
C MET A 73 8.99 -31.66 -11.05
N GLY A 74 9.96 -31.91 -10.16
CA GLY A 74 10.61 -30.86 -9.36
C GLY A 74 11.27 -29.77 -10.23
N LEU A 75 11.92 -30.17 -11.33
CA LEU A 75 12.46 -29.21 -12.31
C LEU A 75 11.36 -28.40 -13.00
N MET A 76 10.21 -29.00 -13.29
CA MET A 76 9.07 -28.27 -13.86
C MET A 76 8.57 -27.18 -12.90
N PHE A 77 8.48 -27.46 -11.60
CA PHE A 77 8.15 -26.43 -10.61
C PHE A 77 9.23 -25.36 -10.50
N PHE A 78 10.51 -25.71 -10.62
CA PHE A 78 11.61 -24.73 -10.60
C PHE A 78 11.56 -23.74 -11.78
N LEU A 79 11.11 -24.18 -12.96
CA LEU A 79 10.92 -23.29 -14.12
C LEU A 79 9.94 -22.14 -13.86
N VAL A 80 8.98 -22.32 -12.93
CA VAL A 80 8.05 -21.26 -12.53
C VAL A 80 8.81 -20.06 -11.93
N LEU A 81 9.82 -20.31 -11.10
CA LEU A 81 10.63 -19.25 -10.50
C LEU A 81 11.42 -18.49 -11.57
N ILE A 82 11.90 -19.18 -12.60
CA ILE A 82 12.60 -18.56 -13.73
C ILE A 82 11.63 -17.69 -14.55
N PHE A 83 10.41 -18.15 -14.80
CA PHE A 83 9.41 -17.37 -15.53
C PHE A 83 8.99 -16.12 -14.74
N ASN A 84 8.82 -16.22 -13.42
CA ASN A 84 8.57 -15.07 -12.58
C ASN A 84 9.75 -14.10 -12.54
N TRP A 85 10.98 -14.61 -12.46
CA TRP A 85 12.20 -13.78 -12.52
C TRP A 85 12.31 -13.00 -13.84
N LYS A 86 11.92 -13.60 -14.98
CA LYS A 86 11.85 -12.94 -16.29
C LYS A 86 10.65 -12.00 -16.46
N GLY A 87 9.72 -11.95 -15.49
CA GLY A 87 8.50 -11.13 -15.56
C GLY A 87 7.34 -11.76 -16.34
N TRP A 88 7.46 -13.00 -16.80
CA TRP A 88 6.42 -13.72 -17.55
C TRP A 88 5.37 -14.35 -16.61
N ARG A 89 4.64 -13.50 -15.87
CA ARG A 89 3.78 -13.92 -14.75
C ARG A 89 2.62 -14.84 -15.12
N ILE A 90 1.88 -14.48 -16.17
CA ILE A 90 0.76 -15.30 -16.64
C ILE A 90 1.28 -16.67 -17.10
N LEU A 91 2.44 -16.70 -17.75
CA LEU A 91 3.10 -17.93 -18.15
C LEU A 91 3.55 -18.74 -16.92
N ALA A 92 4.10 -18.10 -15.89
CA ALA A 92 4.50 -18.76 -14.64
C ALA A 92 3.30 -19.42 -13.95
N SER A 93 2.18 -18.71 -13.77
CA SER A 93 0.96 -19.29 -13.18
C SER A 93 0.38 -20.40 -14.05
N THR A 94 0.36 -20.24 -15.38
CA THR A 94 -0.11 -21.27 -16.31
C THR A 94 0.76 -22.52 -16.24
N TRP A 95 2.09 -22.35 -16.26
CA TRP A 95 3.04 -23.44 -16.16
C TRP A 95 2.97 -24.18 -14.83
N LEU A 96 2.75 -23.44 -13.74
CA LEU A 96 2.55 -24.01 -12.41
C LEU A 96 1.33 -24.92 -12.37
N ILE A 97 0.19 -24.48 -12.90
CA ILE A 97 -1.02 -25.31 -13.00
C ILE A 97 -0.80 -26.53 -13.88
N ILE A 98 -0.18 -26.36 -15.05
CA ILE A 98 0.13 -27.47 -15.96
C ILE A 98 1.03 -28.51 -15.26
N SER A 99 2.08 -28.05 -14.56
CA SER A 99 3.01 -28.93 -13.82
C SER A 99 2.28 -29.69 -12.71
N SER A 100 1.44 -29.00 -11.93
CA SER A 100 0.61 -29.66 -10.90
C SER A 100 -0.36 -30.68 -11.50
N TYR A 101 -0.96 -30.39 -12.65
CA TYR A 101 -1.92 -31.29 -13.31
C TYR A 101 -1.24 -32.54 -13.88
N ILE A 102 -0.09 -32.38 -14.54
CA ILE A 102 0.74 -33.51 -15.01
C ILE A 102 1.19 -34.35 -13.82
N GLY A 103 1.55 -33.72 -12.70
CA GLY A 103 1.86 -34.40 -11.45
C GLY A 103 0.71 -35.30 -10.97
N VAL A 104 -0.50 -34.74 -10.83
CA VAL A 104 -1.68 -35.51 -10.38
C VAL A 104 -1.98 -36.69 -11.30
N LEU A 105 -1.96 -36.49 -12.62
CA LEU A 105 -2.18 -37.59 -13.58
C LEU A 105 -1.10 -38.67 -13.49
N SER A 106 0.17 -38.27 -13.33
CA SER A 106 1.28 -39.21 -13.19
C SER A 106 1.15 -40.02 -11.90
N PHE A 107 0.84 -39.37 -10.77
CA PHE A 107 0.63 -40.05 -9.50
C PHE A 107 -0.60 -40.97 -9.51
N LEU A 108 -1.70 -40.58 -10.16
CA LEU A 108 -2.87 -41.45 -10.35
C LEU A 108 -2.53 -42.68 -11.19
N TYR A 109 -1.70 -42.52 -12.22
CA TYR A 109 -1.25 -43.64 -13.05
C TYR A 109 -0.29 -44.57 -12.26
N PHE A 110 0.69 -44.00 -11.55
CA PHE A 110 1.69 -44.80 -10.83
C PHE A 110 1.11 -45.52 -9.60
N LEU A 111 0.38 -44.79 -8.75
CA LEU A 111 -0.04 -45.26 -7.43
C LEU A 111 -1.52 -45.67 -7.35
N GLY A 112 -2.31 -45.40 -8.40
CA GLY A 112 -3.73 -45.70 -8.43
C GLY A 112 -4.58 -44.80 -7.52
N TYR A 113 -5.91 -44.92 -7.60
CA TYR A 113 -6.83 -44.10 -6.81
C TYR A 113 -6.73 -44.37 -5.29
N ALA A 114 -6.47 -45.62 -4.91
CA ALA A 114 -6.35 -46.05 -3.51
C ALA A 114 -5.28 -45.27 -2.71
N SER A 115 -4.27 -44.74 -3.39
CA SER A 115 -3.21 -43.91 -2.79
C SER A 115 -3.66 -42.54 -2.27
N GLY A 116 -4.92 -42.14 -2.47
CA GLY A 116 -5.46 -40.86 -1.99
C GLY A 116 -5.01 -39.61 -2.75
N VAL A 117 -4.25 -39.76 -3.85
CA VAL A 117 -3.72 -38.66 -4.68
C VAL A 117 -4.83 -37.73 -5.21
N ALA A 118 -6.06 -38.24 -5.38
CA ALA A 118 -7.21 -37.44 -5.79
C ALA A 118 -7.48 -36.24 -4.86
N ALA A 119 -7.01 -36.25 -3.61
CA ALA A 119 -7.09 -35.10 -2.70
C ALA A 119 -6.35 -33.86 -3.23
N ILE A 120 -5.27 -34.05 -4.01
CA ILE A 120 -4.50 -32.95 -4.63
C ILE A 120 -5.35 -32.21 -5.68
N CYS A 121 -6.41 -32.84 -6.23
CA CYS A 121 -7.35 -32.16 -7.11
C CYS A 121 -7.99 -30.94 -6.45
N PHE A 122 -8.24 -30.95 -5.14
CA PHE A 122 -8.78 -29.78 -4.43
C PHE A 122 -7.80 -28.59 -4.46
N LEU A 123 -6.50 -28.85 -4.37
CA LEU A 123 -5.49 -27.80 -4.51
C LEU A 123 -5.56 -27.18 -5.90
N ILE A 124 -5.50 -27.98 -6.97
CA ILE A 124 -5.52 -27.45 -8.35
C ILE A 124 -6.86 -26.80 -8.76
N ILE A 125 -7.95 -27.02 -8.02
CA ILE A 125 -9.20 -26.27 -8.17
C ILE A 125 -9.05 -24.83 -7.63
N ILE A 126 -8.45 -24.67 -6.46
CA ILE A 126 -8.35 -23.37 -5.76
C ILE A 126 -7.17 -22.54 -6.27
N MET A 127 -6.06 -23.21 -6.59
CA MET A 127 -4.77 -22.62 -6.94
C MET A 127 -4.82 -21.57 -8.08
N PRO A 128 -5.61 -21.75 -9.16
CA PRO A 128 -5.72 -20.74 -10.21
C PRO A 128 -6.24 -19.39 -9.70
N TYR A 129 -7.14 -19.36 -8.73
CA TYR A 129 -7.64 -18.10 -8.15
C TYR A 129 -6.64 -17.41 -7.23
N MET A 130 -5.73 -18.19 -6.64
CA MET A 130 -4.68 -17.67 -5.77
C MET A 130 -3.51 -17.08 -6.56
N THR A 131 -3.26 -17.58 -7.79
CA THR A 131 -2.06 -17.21 -8.56
C THR A 131 -2.32 -16.33 -9.77
N PHE A 132 -3.45 -16.47 -10.45
CA PHE A 132 -3.68 -15.68 -11.68
C PHE A 132 -4.00 -14.22 -11.35
N PRO A 133 -3.38 -13.26 -12.05
CA PRO A 133 -3.71 -11.85 -11.91
C PRO A 133 -5.15 -11.58 -12.39
N ARG A 134 -5.76 -10.51 -11.88
CA ARG A 134 -7.14 -10.11 -12.23
C ARG A 134 -7.41 -10.08 -13.74
N LYS A 135 -6.43 -9.62 -14.53
CA LYS A 135 -6.50 -9.55 -16.00
C LYS A 135 -6.69 -10.91 -16.68
N ALA A 136 -6.21 -11.99 -16.08
CA ALA A 136 -6.22 -13.34 -16.63
C ALA A 136 -7.19 -14.30 -15.91
N ARG A 137 -8.17 -13.76 -15.16
CA ARG A 137 -9.12 -14.55 -14.36
C ARG A 137 -9.97 -15.53 -15.19
N LYS A 138 -10.24 -15.23 -16.47
CA LYS A 138 -10.93 -16.15 -17.39
C LYS A 138 -10.18 -17.48 -17.54
N ALA A 139 -8.84 -17.45 -17.61
CA ALA A 139 -8.03 -18.65 -17.65
C ALA A 139 -8.12 -19.45 -16.34
N ALA A 140 -8.15 -18.76 -15.19
CA ALA A 140 -8.33 -19.39 -13.90
C ALA A 140 -9.64 -20.19 -13.80
N HIS A 141 -10.76 -19.62 -14.25
CA HIS A 141 -12.04 -20.32 -14.31
C HIS A 141 -11.95 -21.60 -15.16
N GLY A 142 -11.30 -21.53 -16.33
CA GLY A 142 -11.10 -22.68 -17.21
C GLY A 142 -10.31 -23.82 -16.54
N PHE A 143 -9.18 -23.49 -15.91
CA PHE A 143 -8.37 -24.48 -15.20
C PHE A 143 -9.08 -25.09 -13.99
N SER A 144 -9.78 -24.28 -13.19
CA SER A 144 -10.54 -24.78 -12.05
C SER A 144 -11.69 -25.69 -12.46
N LEU A 145 -12.37 -25.39 -13.57
CA LEU A 145 -13.45 -26.22 -14.10
C LEU A 145 -12.90 -27.55 -14.64
N LEU A 146 -11.77 -27.53 -15.34
CA LEU A 146 -11.07 -28.73 -15.79
C LEU A 146 -10.63 -29.60 -14.61
N ALA A 147 -10.08 -29.00 -13.56
CA ALA A 147 -9.70 -29.70 -12.34
C ALA A 147 -10.91 -30.32 -11.60
N CYS A 148 -12.04 -29.61 -11.56
CA CYS A 148 -13.28 -30.12 -11.01
C CYS A 148 -13.81 -31.32 -11.81
N LEU A 149 -13.84 -31.23 -13.15
CA LEU A 149 -14.21 -32.33 -14.02
C LEU A 149 -13.29 -33.54 -13.79
N THR A 150 -11.99 -33.31 -13.66
CA THR A 150 -11.00 -34.36 -13.38
C THR A 150 -11.27 -35.05 -12.07
N LEU A 151 -11.54 -34.30 -11.00
CA LEU A 151 -11.93 -34.87 -9.71
C LEU A 151 -13.17 -35.76 -9.87
N ILE A 152 -14.22 -35.27 -10.53
CA ILE A 152 -15.45 -36.05 -10.77
C ILE A 152 -15.13 -37.34 -11.54
N VAL A 153 -14.38 -37.26 -12.63
CA VAL A 153 -13.97 -38.43 -13.44
C VAL A 153 -13.18 -39.42 -12.60
N THR A 154 -12.20 -38.95 -11.80
CA THR A 154 -11.39 -39.84 -10.96
C THR A 154 -12.21 -40.57 -9.90
N VAL A 155 -13.20 -39.89 -9.30
CA VAL A 155 -14.10 -40.50 -8.31
C VAL A 155 -15.07 -41.48 -8.96
N VAL A 156 -15.67 -41.13 -10.10
CA VAL A 156 -16.62 -42.00 -10.83
C VAL A 156 -15.95 -43.28 -11.31
N PHE A 157 -14.72 -43.18 -11.81
CA PHE A 157 -13.95 -44.32 -12.34
C PHE A 157 -12.96 -44.91 -11.33
N GLN A 158 -13.10 -44.62 -10.03
CA GLN A 158 -12.15 -45.05 -8.99
C GLN A 158 -11.85 -46.55 -9.01
N SER A 159 -12.83 -47.40 -9.32
CA SER A 159 -12.66 -48.86 -9.37
C SER A 159 -11.83 -49.36 -10.56
N LYS A 160 -11.61 -48.51 -11.58
CA LYS A 160 -10.81 -48.83 -12.78
C LYS A 160 -9.39 -48.26 -12.71
N ILE A 161 -9.11 -47.36 -11.77
CA ILE A 161 -7.82 -46.67 -11.64
C ILE A 161 -6.95 -47.43 -10.63
N ASN A 162 -6.34 -48.52 -11.11
CA ASN A 162 -5.42 -49.33 -10.32
C ASN A 162 -3.98 -48.81 -10.44
N ALA A 163 -3.15 -49.10 -9.44
CA ALA A 163 -1.73 -48.75 -9.47
C ALA A 163 -1.02 -49.51 -10.61
N HIS A 164 -0.23 -48.80 -11.40
CA HIS A 164 0.58 -49.42 -12.44
C HIS A 164 1.85 -50.09 -11.90
N TYR A 165 2.36 -49.59 -10.77
CA TYR A 165 3.49 -50.18 -10.07
C TYR A 165 3.05 -50.76 -8.74
N ASP A 166 3.61 -51.92 -8.38
CA ASP A 166 3.37 -52.53 -7.08
C ASP A 166 3.88 -51.62 -5.96
N VAL A 167 3.01 -51.40 -4.99
CA VAL A 167 3.25 -50.56 -3.82
C VAL A 167 3.05 -51.40 -2.56
N MET A 168 3.95 -51.26 -1.59
CA MET A 168 4.00 -52.07 -0.37
C MET A 168 2.67 -52.06 0.41
N ASP A 169 2.08 -50.88 0.63
CA ASP A 169 0.77 -50.71 1.27
C ASP A 169 0.04 -49.45 0.74
N PRO A 170 -1.06 -49.61 -0.01
CA PRO A 170 -1.85 -48.48 -0.52
C PRO A 170 -2.42 -47.57 0.57
N TYR A 171 -2.76 -48.10 1.75
CA TYR A 171 -3.33 -47.31 2.85
C TYR A 171 -2.28 -46.43 3.52
N LEU A 172 -1.06 -46.93 3.68
CA LEU A 172 0.08 -46.12 4.13
C LEU A 172 0.32 -44.95 3.17
N LEU A 173 0.31 -45.21 1.85
CA LEU A 173 0.44 -44.15 0.83
C LEU A 173 -0.70 -43.14 0.90
N GLN A 174 -1.93 -43.59 1.18
CA GLN A 174 -3.08 -42.71 1.40
C GLN A 174 -2.88 -41.77 2.59
N VAL A 175 -2.43 -42.29 3.73
CA VAL A 175 -2.15 -41.49 4.93
C VAL A 175 -1.06 -40.46 4.63
N VAL A 176 0.02 -40.86 3.95
CA VAL A 176 1.11 -39.96 3.54
C VAL A 176 0.59 -38.85 2.61
N ASN A 177 -0.14 -39.20 1.56
CA ASN A 177 -0.69 -38.23 0.60
C ASN A 177 -1.68 -37.25 1.23
N MET A 178 -2.60 -37.74 2.07
CA MET A 178 -3.56 -36.89 2.76
C MET A 178 -2.87 -35.94 3.74
N SER A 179 -1.88 -36.43 4.50
CA SER A 179 -1.13 -35.62 5.46
C SER A 179 -0.32 -34.53 4.79
N ILE A 180 0.39 -34.87 3.71
CA ILE A 180 1.21 -33.90 2.97
C ILE A 180 0.32 -32.88 2.24
N THR A 181 -0.77 -33.33 1.60
CA THR A 181 -1.73 -32.43 0.95
C THR A 181 -2.32 -31.44 1.97
N GLY A 182 -2.69 -31.93 3.16
CA GLY A 182 -3.17 -31.09 4.26
C GLY A 182 -2.13 -30.05 4.71
N PHE A 183 -0.86 -30.44 4.82
CA PHE A 183 0.22 -29.52 5.16
C PHE A 183 0.45 -28.44 4.08
N ILE A 184 0.39 -28.82 2.80
CA ILE A 184 0.48 -27.87 1.68
C ILE A 184 -0.70 -26.89 1.71
N CYS A 185 -1.93 -27.38 1.92
CA CYS A 185 -3.11 -26.52 2.07
C CYS A 185 -2.93 -25.52 3.21
N LEU A 186 -2.50 -25.98 4.39
CA LEU A 186 -2.32 -25.14 5.57
C LEU A 186 -1.26 -24.07 5.36
N THR A 187 -0.11 -24.43 4.80
CA THR A 187 0.98 -23.48 4.52
C THR A 187 0.58 -22.44 3.45
N LEU A 188 -0.14 -22.85 2.41
CA LEU A 188 -0.66 -21.93 1.40
C LEU A 188 -1.70 -20.95 1.98
N VAL A 189 -2.67 -21.44 2.75
CA VAL A 189 -3.70 -20.59 3.37
C VAL A 189 -3.08 -19.63 4.39
N TRP A 190 -2.18 -20.11 5.24
CA TRP A 190 -1.44 -19.27 6.18
C TRP A 190 -0.65 -18.18 5.46
N SER A 191 0.06 -18.55 4.38
CA SER A 191 0.81 -17.57 3.57
C SER A 191 -0.10 -16.51 2.94
N LEU A 192 -1.28 -16.91 2.45
CA LEU A 192 -2.24 -15.98 1.87
C LEU A 192 -2.78 -15.01 2.93
N SER A 193 -3.08 -15.50 4.14
CA SER A 193 -3.51 -14.65 5.26
C SER A 193 -2.47 -13.58 5.56
N VAL A 194 -1.21 -13.98 5.77
CA VAL A 194 -0.11 -13.04 6.07
C VAL A 194 0.08 -12.01 4.95
N LEU A 195 -0.08 -12.41 3.68
CA LEU A 195 0.04 -11.51 2.54
C LEU A 195 -1.17 -10.55 2.42
N ILE A 196 -2.36 -10.97 2.82
CA ILE A 196 -3.55 -10.12 2.88
C ILE A 196 -3.38 -9.07 3.98
N ASP A 197 -2.99 -9.49 5.19
CA ASP A 197 -2.79 -8.59 6.34
C ASP A 197 -1.75 -7.51 6.00
N ARG A 198 -0.60 -7.88 5.43
CA ARG A 198 0.41 -6.91 4.95
C ARG A 198 -0.13 -5.94 3.91
N SER A 199 -1.00 -6.42 3.01
CA SER A 199 -1.59 -5.55 1.99
C SER A 199 -2.56 -4.54 2.60
N GLU A 200 -3.31 -4.95 3.62
CA GLU A 200 -4.23 -4.10 4.37
C GLU A 200 -3.47 -3.04 5.18
N GLU A 201 -2.42 -3.43 5.92
CA GLU A 201 -1.55 -2.52 6.65
C GLU A 201 -0.94 -1.45 5.72
N SER A 202 -0.46 -1.85 4.54
CA SER A 202 0.11 -0.91 3.56
C SER A 202 -0.94 0.06 3.01
N LEU A 203 -2.18 -0.41 2.82
CA LEU A 203 -3.29 0.43 2.37
C LEU A 203 -3.67 1.45 3.44
N MET A 204 -3.79 1.01 4.70
CA MET A 204 -4.09 1.89 5.83
C MET A 204 -3.00 2.95 6.03
N ALA A 205 -1.72 2.57 5.90
CA ALA A 205 -0.61 3.51 6.01
C ALA A 205 -0.63 4.59 4.90
N GLU A 206 -0.92 4.20 3.65
CA GLU A 206 -1.01 5.16 2.54
C GLU A 206 -2.25 6.06 2.67
N GLN A 207 -3.39 5.51 3.11
CA GLN A 207 -4.58 6.31 3.41
C GLN A 207 -4.32 7.32 4.52
N LYS A 208 -3.73 6.89 5.64
CA LYS A 208 -3.37 7.79 6.73
C LYS A 208 -2.43 8.89 6.27
N LYS A 209 -1.40 8.55 5.49
CA LYS A 209 -0.47 9.55 4.93
C LYS A 209 -1.19 10.55 4.01
N SER A 210 -2.10 10.07 3.16
CA SER A 210 -2.93 10.93 2.32
C SER A 210 -3.79 11.88 3.15
N ASP A 211 -4.35 11.37 4.25
CA ASP A 211 -5.19 12.14 5.17
C ASP A 211 -4.38 13.19 5.94
N ASP A 212 -3.24 12.80 6.51
CA ASP A 212 -2.33 13.71 7.21
C ASP A 212 -1.85 14.84 6.27
N LEU A 213 -1.53 14.52 5.00
CA LEU A 213 -1.16 15.52 4.01
C LEU A 213 -2.31 16.47 3.67
N LEU A 214 -3.54 15.95 3.57
CA LEU A 214 -4.71 16.78 3.29
C LEU A 214 -4.99 17.76 4.44
N HIS A 215 -4.89 17.30 5.68
CA HIS A 215 -5.07 18.13 6.88
C HIS A 215 -3.95 19.16 7.08
N ASN A 216 -2.75 18.91 6.56
CA ASN A 216 -1.66 19.90 6.59
C ASN A 216 -1.84 21.03 5.57
N ILE A 217 -2.70 20.86 4.56
CA ILE A 217 -2.91 21.85 3.48
C ILE A 217 -4.26 22.56 3.63
N LEU A 218 -5.28 21.84 4.07
CA LEU A 218 -6.65 22.34 4.14
C LEU A 218 -7.19 22.25 5.58
N PRO A 219 -7.98 23.25 6.01
CA PRO A 219 -8.75 23.15 7.26
C PRO A 219 -9.63 21.91 7.29
N GLU A 220 -9.86 21.36 8.48
CA GLU A 220 -10.55 20.07 8.66
C GLU A 220 -11.92 20.01 7.98
N ASN A 221 -12.69 21.10 8.08
CA ASN A 221 -14.01 21.23 7.45
C ASN A 221 -13.94 21.14 5.92
N VAL A 222 -12.93 21.77 5.30
CA VAL A 222 -12.74 21.76 3.84
C VAL A 222 -12.24 20.39 3.36
N ALA A 223 -11.31 19.79 4.10
CA ALA A 223 -10.79 18.46 3.82
C ALA A 223 -11.92 17.40 3.85
N LYS A 224 -12.84 17.51 4.82
CA LYS A 224 -14.01 16.63 4.93
C LYS A 224 -14.97 16.80 3.77
N ASP A 225 -15.37 18.03 3.45
CA ASP A 225 -16.27 18.33 2.32
C ASP A 225 -15.70 17.80 0.99
N LEU A 226 -14.39 17.95 0.79
CA LEU A 226 -13.68 17.46 -0.40
C LEU A 226 -13.65 15.92 -0.47
N LYS A 227 -13.44 15.23 0.67
CA LYS A 227 -13.48 13.76 0.73
C LYS A 227 -14.88 13.21 0.44
N GLU A 228 -15.93 13.83 0.97
CA GLU A 228 -17.30 13.33 0.87
C GLU A 228 -17.96 13.66 -0.47
N THR A 229 -17.76 14.88 -0.97
CA THR A 229 -18.50 15.39 -2.13
C THR A 229 -17.63 15.63 -3.37
N GLY A 230 -16.30 15.59 -3.22
CA GLY A 230 -15.35 15.91 -4.29
C GLY A 230 -15.31 17.40 -4.67
N ARG A 231 -15.99 18.28 -3.92
CA ARG A 231 -16.04 19.74 -4.15
C ARG A 231 -16.08 20.49 -2.82
N THR A 232 -15.59 21.72 -2.82
CA THR A 232 -15.73 22.66 -1.71
C THR A 232 -16.96 23.54 -1.99
N ILE A 233 -17.82 23.73 -0.99
CA ILE A 233 -19.00 24.59 -1.12
C ILE A 233 -18.62 25.98 -0.59
N PRO A 234 -18.71 27.05 -1.40
CA PRO A 234 -18.47 28.39 -0.91
C PRO A 234 -19.39 28.74 0.26
N LYS A 235 -18.83 29.23 1.37
CA LYS A 235 -19.57 29.63 2.56
C LYS A 235 -19.76 31.14 2.59
N LYS A 236 -21.00 31.57 2.79
CA LYS A 236 -21.34 32.99 2.95
C LYS A 236 -21.35 33.35 4.42
N HIS A 237 -20.57 34.36 4.79
CA HIS A 237 -20.50 34.90 6.14
C HIS A 237 -21.13 36.28 6.16
N ARG A 238 -22.00 36.55 7.15
CA ARG A 238 -22.76 37.81 7.21
C ARG A 238 -22.02 38.91 7.96
N ASN A 239 -21.39 38.55 9.07
CA ASN A 239 -20.81 39.46 10.05
C ASN A 239 -19.33 39.10 10.26
N VAL A 240 -18.48 39.61 9.38
CA VAL A 240 -17.02 39.41 9.43
C VAL A 240 -16.34 40.77 9.42
N THR A 241 -15.26 40.91 10.19
CA THR A 241 -14.31 42.02 10.03
C THR A 241 -13.01 41.49 9.48
N ILE A 242 -12.49 42.15 8.45
CA ILE A 242 -11.18 41.91 7.87
C ILE A 242 -10.22 42.99 8.35
N LEU A 243 -9.05 42.58 8.82
CA LEU A 243 -7.89 43.40 9.13
C LEU A 243 -6.82 43.15 8.07
N PHE A 244 -6.35 44.22 7.44
CA PHE A 244 -5.29 44.17 6.45
C PHE A 244 -4.19 45.15 6.84
N THR A 245 -2.95 44.69 6.89
CA THR A 245 -1.79 45.55 7.14
C THR A 245 -0.82 45.52 5.98
N ASP A 246 0.01 46.55 5.88
CA ASP A 246 1.03 46.69 4.85
C ASP A 246 2.16 47.60 5.34
N PHE A 247 3.41 47.29 4.99
CA PHE A 247 4.56 48.09 5.40
C PHE A 247 4.81 49.27 4.46
N LYS A 248 4.80 50.48 5.02
CA LYS A 248 5.11 51.69 4.27
C LYS A 248 6.59 51.71 3.86
N GLY A 249 6.85 51.84 2.56
CA GLY A 249 8.20 51.96 2.02
C GLY A 249 8.93 50.62 1.90
N PHE A 250 8.19 49.50 1.92
CA PHE A 250 8.78 48.17 1.87
C PHE A 250 9.72 47.96 0.69
N THR A 251 9.33 48.37 -0.52
CA THR A 251 10.16 48.20 -1.73
C THR A 251 11.54 48.86 -1.59
N GLU A 252 11.61 50.06 -1.01
CA GLU A 252 12.87 50.77 -0.77
C GLU A 252 13.68 50.09 0.33
N LEU A 253 13.00 49.60 1.38
CA LEU A 253 13.65 48.89 2.49
C LEU A 253 14.29 47.58 2.02
N VAL A 254 13.55 46.76 1.26
CA VAL A 254 14.05 45.50 0.69
C VAL A 254 15.27 45.71 -0.20
N ALA A 255 15.34 46.82 -0.94
CA ALA A 255 16.49 47.14 -1.79
C ALA A 255 17.76 47.51 -0.98
N SER A 256 17.62 47.83 0.31
CA SER A 256 18.70 48.33 1.17
C SER A 256 19.20 47.34 2.22
N ILE A 257 18.51 46.21 2.41
CA ILE A 257 18.89 45.17 3.38
C ILE A 257 19.13 43.82 2.69
N SER A 258 19.91 42.94 3.32
CA SER A 258 20.15 41.61 2.77
C SER A 258 18.90 40.73 2.83
N GLU A 259 18.75 39.79 1.88
CA GLU A 259 17.63 38.85 1.84
C GLU A 259 17.46 38.07 3.15
N ILE A 260 18.57 37.62 3.75
CA ILE A 260 18.56 36.88 5.02
C ILE A 260 18.08 37.78 6.16
N THR A 261 18.55 39.04 6.21
CA THR A 261 18.11 40.00 7.22
C THR A 261 16.62 40.30 7.08
N LEU A 262 16.14 40.52 5.85
CA LEU A 262 14.73 40.77 5.56
C LEU A 262 13.84 39.62 6.05
N VAL A 263 14.19 38.38 5.69
CA VAL A 263 13.40 37.20 6.09
C VAL A 263 13.37 37.06 7.60
N ASN A 264 14.50 37.30 8.30
CA ASN A 264 14.54 37.25 9.76
C ASN A 264 13.69 38.36 10.41
N GLU A 265 13.73 39.59 9.88
CA GLU A 265 12.90 40.70 10.38
C GLU A 265 11.41 40.41 10.19
N LEU A 266 11.01 39.92 9.02
CA LEU A 266 9.61 39.55 8.76
C LEU A 266 9.16 38.38 9.64
N ASN A 267 10.01 37.38 9.86
CA ASN A 267 9.67 36.25 10.70
C ASN A 267 9.52 36.64 12.18
N ASP A 268 10.34 37.57 12.68
CA ASP A 268 10.22 38.16 14.03
C ASP A 268 8.90 38.94 14.17
N ILE A 269 8.63 39.85 13.23
CA ILE A 269 7.45 40.72 13.30
C ILE A 269 6.16 39.93 13.10
N PHE A 270 6.09 39.08 12.06
CA PHE A 270 4.91 38.25 11.80
C PHE A 270 4.72 37.17 12.86
N GLY A 271 5.79 36.64 13.46
CA GLY A 271 5.68 35.76 14.62
C GLY A 271 4.96 36.45 15.78
N ARG A 272 5.29 37.70 16.10
CA ARG A 272 4.57 38.43 17.16
C ARG A 272 3.16 38.85 16.74
N PHE A 273 2.92 39.10 15.45
CA PHE A 273 1.56 39.36 14.95
C PHE A 273 0.67 38.12 15.07
N ASP A 274 1.21 36.94 14.79
CA ASP A 274 0.51 35.66 14.96
C ASP A 274 0.05 35.48 16.41
N GLU A 275 0.91 35.77 17.39
CA GLU A 275 0.56 35.74 18.81
C GLU A 275 -0.53 36.78 19.16
N ILE A 276 -0.44 38.00 18.64
CA ILE A 276 -1.41 39.08 18.88
C ILE A 276 -2.81 38.73 18.34
N VAL A 277 -2.90 38.17 17.12
CA VAL A 277 -4.21 37.81 16.55
C VAL A 277 -4.83 36.64 17.29
N GLU A 278 -4.01 35.67 17.71
CA GLU A 278 -4.46 34.53 18.53
C GLU A 278 -5.01 35.01 19.88
N GLU A 279 -4.29 35.89 20.59
CA GLU A 279 -4.73 36.50 21.86
C GLU A 279 -6.05 37.30 21.71
N ALA A 280 -6.29 37.89 20.54
CA ALA A 280 -7.48 38.70 20.25
C ALA A 280 -8.67 37.90 19.67
N GLY A 281 -8.52 36.59 19.45
CA GLY A 281 -9.54 35.75 18.80
C GLY A 281 -9.77 36.12 17.33
N VAL A 282 -8.70 36.53 16.63
CA VAL A 282 -8.70 36.86 15.20
C VAL A 282 -7.91 35.78 14.46
N GLU A 283 -8.47 35.29 13.36
CA GLU A 283 -7.86 34.23 12.55
C GLU A 283 -6.92 34.85 11.50
N LYS A 284 -5.68 34.35 11.45
CA LYS A 284 -4.74 34.66 10.36
C LYS A 284 -5.18 33.96 9.08
N ILE A 285 -5.29 34.70 7.98
CA ILE A 285 -5.64 34.15 6.67
C ILE A 285 -4.40 33.83 5.86
N GLU A 286 -3.62 34.85 5.52
CA GLU A 286 -2.39 34.70 4.74
C GLU A 286 -1.49 35.93 4.90
N THR A 287 -0.23 35.76 4.50
CA THR A 287 0.70 36.86 4.27
C THR A 287 0.92 37.02 2.77
N ILE A 288 0.90 38.26 2.29
CA ILE A 288 1.07 38.59 0.87
C ILE A 288 2.26 39.52 0.74
N GLY A 289 3.46 38.95 0.62
CA GLY A 289 4.69 39.74 0.67
C GLY A 289 4.89 40.40 2.02
N ASP A 290 4.75 41.73 2.07
CA ASP A 290 4.83 42.57 3.26
C ASP A 290 3.48 42.89 3.91
N ALA A 291 2.39 42.41 3.31
CA ALA A 291 1.06 42.53 3.87
C ALA A 291 0.69 41.34 4.77
N TYR A 292 -0.10 41.62 5.80
CA TYR A 292 -0.66 40.63 6.73
C TYR A 292 -2.19 40.73 6.72
N LEU A 293 -2.86 39.63 6.38
CA LEU A 293 -4.32 39.54 6.32
C LEU A 293 -4.85 38.65 7.44
N ALA A 294 -5.78 39.19 8.23
CA ALA A 294 -6.47 38.48 9.29
C ALA A 294 -7.97 38.80 9.26
N ALA A 295 -8.80 37.93 9.81
CA ALA A 295 -10.24 38.14 9.88
C ALA A 295 -10.84 37.59 11.17
N CYS A 296 -11.93 38.18 11.63
CA CYS A 296 -12.69 37.71 12.79
C CYS A 296 -14.14 37.46 12.38
N GLY A 297 -14.72 36.35 12.85
CA GLY A 297 -16.08 35.92 12.52
C GLY A 297 -16.21 34.89 11.39
N LEU A 298 -15.12 34.20 11.03
CA LEU A 298 -15.10 33.21 9.93
C LEU A 298 -15.58 31.81 10.32
N GLU A 299 -15.12 31.28 11.46
CA GLU A 299 -15.54 29.96 11.95
C GLU A 299 -16.85 30.03 12.74
N GLU A 300 -16.96 31.01 13.63
CA GLU A 300 -18.14 31.26 14.45
C GLU A 300 -18.58 32.72 14.35
N GLU A 301 -19.89 32.97 14.46
CA GLU A 301 -20.44 34.32 14.42
C GLU A 301 -20.16 35.03 15.76
N ILE A 302 -19.21 35.96 15.75
CA ILE A 302 -18.76 36.70 16.95
C ILE A 302 -19.39 38.09 16.95
N ALA A 303 -20.18 38.44 17.97
CA ALA A 303 -20.83 39.76 18.04
C ALA A 303 -19.83 40.92 18.05
N GLU A 304 -18.66 40.73 18.66
CA GLU A 304 -17.62 41.75 18.84
C GLU A 304 -16.49 41.64 17.79
N HIS A 305 -16.74 41.01 16.63
CA HIS A 305 -15.73 40.73 15.61
C HIS A 305 -14.89 41.97 15.19
N ALA A 306 -15.51 43.15 15.15
CA ALA A 306 -14.85 44.41 14.82
C ALA A 306 -13.95 44.92 15.96
N ILE A 307 -14.36 44.72 17.21
CA ILE A 307 -13.60 45.13 18.40
C ILE A 307 -12.33 44.28 18.51
N SER A 308 -12.42 42.97 18.28
CA SER A 308 -11.27 42.06 18.24
C SER A 308 -10.23 42.52 17.21
N CYS A 309 -10.64 42.82 15.98
CA CYS A 309 -9.73 43.30 14.94
C CYS A 309 -9.10 44.66 15.28
N ILE A 310 -9.86 45.61 15.84
CA ILE A 310 -9.32 46.91 16.27
C ILE A 310 -8.31 46.74 17.41
N THR A 311 -8.59 45.85 18.35
CA THR A 311 -7.69 45.54 19.47
C THR A 311 -6.38 44.96 18.97
N ALA A 312 -6.45 43.97 18.07
CA ALA A 312 -5.28 43.39 17.43
C ALA A 312 -4.46 44.44 16.68
N ALA A 313 -5.10 45.31 15.88
CA ALA A 313 -4.43 46.41 15.18
C ALA A 313 -3.69 47.36 16.11
N GLN A 314 -4.30 47.75 17.22
CA GLN A 314 -3.68 48.63 18.22
C GLN A 314 -2.47 47.97 18.88
N GLN A 315 -2.55 46.67 19.20
CA GLN A 315 -1.44 45.92 19.76
C GLN A 315 -0.29 45.77 18.76
N MET A 316 -0.58 45.47 17.49
CA MET A 316 0.42 45.40 16.42
C MET A 316 1.15 46.75 16.23
N LEU A 317 0.41 47.86 16.22
CA LEU A 317 0.98 49.21 16.12
C LEU A 317 1.89 49.50 17.33
N SER A 318 1.40 49.22 18.55
CA SER A 318 2.15 49.45 19.79
C SER A 318 3.44 48.61 19.84
N TYR A 319 3.37 47.34 19.42
CA TYR A 319 4.54 46.47 19.32
C TYR A 319 5.58 47.04 18.34
N LEU A 320 5.15 47.46 17.14
CA LEU A 320 6.08 48.05 16.17
C LEU A 320 6.72 49.34 16.69
N GLU A 321 5.97 50.20 17.38
CA GLU A 321 6.52 51.40 18.01
C GLU A 321 7.57 51.07 19.07
N GLU A 322 7.31 50.07 19.92
CA GLU A 322 8.27 49.62 20.92
C GLU A 322 9.51 49.01 20.29
N ARG A 323 9.32 48.09 19.34
CA ARG A 323 10.40 47.45 18.59
C ARG A 323 11.28 48.48 17.89
N ASN A 324 10.67 49.46 17.21
CA ASN A 324 11.37 50.53 16.54
C ASN A 324 12.19 51.42 17.50
N ARG A 325 11.95 51.41 18.81
CA ARG A 325 12.84 52.11 19.75
C ARG A 325 14.14 51.34 20.03
N LYS A 326 14.10 50.00 19.94
CA LYS A 326 15.18 49.09 20.32
C LYS A 326 16.02 48.59 19.14
N HIS A 327 15.47 48.55 17.93
CA HIS A 327 16.13 48.00 16.74
C HIS A 327 16.61 49.08 15.78
N GLU A 328 17.66 48.84 14.99
CA GLU A 328 18.18 49.81 14.00
C GLU A 328 17.24 49.99 12.80
N ILE A 329 16.71 48.88 12.27
CA ILE A 329 15.76 48.87 11.15
C ILE A 329 14.38 49.26 11.68
N LYS A 330 13.79 50.30 11.08
CA LYS A 330 12.50 50.87 11.50
C LYS A 330 11.40 50.47 10.53
N TRP A 331 10.34 49.90 11.05
CA TRP A 331 9.19 49.44 10.28
C TRP A 331 7.98 50.34 10.53
N ARG A 332 7.35 50.83 9.46
CA ARG A 332 6.12 51.63 9.57
C ARG A 332 4.99 50.87 8.90
N MET A 333 3.89 50.73 9.59
CA MET A 333 2.74 49.94 9.15
C MET A 333 1.55 50.85 8.84
N ARG A 334 0.76 50.46 7.84
CA ARG A 334 -0.60 50.94 7.59
C ARG A 334 -1.57 49.83 7.95
N VAL A 335 -2.73 50.18 8.49
CA VAL A 335 -3.79 49.22 8.82
C VAL A 335 -5.08 49.69 8.18
N GLY A 336 -5.74 48.78 7.47
CA GLY A 336 -7.11 48.92 6.98
C GLY A 336 -8.01 47.90 7.67
N ILE A 337 -9.20 48.32 8.08
CA ILE A 337 -10.19 47.45 8.70
C ILE A 337 -11.54 47.70 8.04
N HIS A 338 -12.23 46.63 7.66
CA HIS A 338 -13.57 46.71 7.08
C HIS A 338 -14.48 45.59 7.60
N SER A 339 -15.74 45.91 7.83
CA SER A 339 -16.77 44.95 8.27
C SER A 339 -17.85 44.81 7.21
N GLY A 340 -18.21 43.58 6.88
CA GLY A 340 -19.27 43.32 5.90
C GLY A 340 -19.43 41.85 5.57
N PRO A 341 -20.44 41.51 4.74
CA PRO A 341 -20.66 40.15 4.30
C PRO A 341 -19.59 39.73 3.29
N ILE A 342 -19.08 38.50 3.43
CA ILE A 342 -18.08 37.93 2.53
C ILE A 342 -18.47 36.51 2.11
N VAL A 343 -17.74 35.98 1.12
CA VAL A 343 -17.83 34.59 0.71
C VAL A 343 -16.43 34.00 0.81
N THR A 344 -16.28 32.88 1.52
CA THR A 344 -15.05 32.09 1.53
C THR A 344 -15.24 30.83 0.68
N GLY A 345 -14.16 30.38 0.05
CA GLY A 345 -14.10 29.19 -0.79
C GLY A 345 -12.66 28.77 -1.01
N VAL A 346 -12.47 27.57 -1.58
CA VAL A 346 -11.15 26.99 -1.91
C VAL A 346 -11.11 26.62 -3.37
#